data_AF-A0A355X7F6-F1
#
_entry.id   AF-A0A355X7F6-F1
#
_cell.length_a   1.000
_cell.length_b   1.000
_cell.length_c   1.000
_cell.angle_alpha   90.00
_cell.angle_beta   90.00
_cell.angle_gamma   90.00
#
_symmetry.space_group_name_H-M   'P 1'
#
loop_
_entity.id
_entity.type
_entity.pdbx_description
1 polymer ?
#
loop_
_entity_poly.entity_id
_entity_poly.type
_entity_poly.pdbx_seq_one_letter_code
_entity_poly.pdbx_strand_id
1 'polypeptide(L)'
;GTNGKTTTTFLIKQILENVGKKVGLIGTVQNMIGDKIYPAKFTTPDPYELQKLFAMMVDAGCEYCVMEVSSQALAQGRVNGLRFALAAFTNLTQDHLDYHKTWENYFNSKRILFENADIAVTNADDEHGMKIIEDLDFDKIVTYAVNTNDASYVAKNVSFKPSGVEYELVGDSIGR
;
A
#
# COMPACT_ATOMS: atom_id res chain seq x y z
N GLY A 1 -3.28 3.29 -4.36
CA GLY A 1 -3.73 4.41 -5.20
C GLY A 1 -3.47 4.18 -6.67
N THR A 2 -3.47 5.25 -7.48
CA THR A 2 -3.09 5.23 -8.90
C THR A 2 -1.57 5.05 -9.01
N ASN A 3 -0.80 5.97 -8.42
CA ASN A 3 0.66 5.98 -8.47
C ASN A 3 1.31 5.67 -7.12
N GLY A 4 2.61 5.38 -7.13
CA GLY A 4 3.43 5.24 -5.92
C GLY A 4 3.42 3.87 -5.25
N LYS A 5 2.56 2.92 -5.68
CA LYS A 5 2.45 1.58 -5.08
C LYS A 5 3.80 0.86 -5.01
N THR A 6 4.48 0.71 -6.15
CA THR A 6 5.80 0.05 -6.22
C THR A 6 6.85 0.74 -5.35
N THR A 7 6.96 2.07 -5.39
CA THR A 7 7.92 2.80 -4.55
C THR A 7 7.65 2.56 -3.07
N THR A 8 6.39 2.69 -2.64
CA THR A 8 5.97 2.48 -1.26
C THR A 8 6.25 1.05 -0.79
N THR A 9 5.92 0.02 -1.59
CA THR A 9 6.13 -1.37 -1.18
C THR A 9 7.61 -1.71 -1.01
N PHE A 10 8.47 -1.21 -1.91
CA PHE A 10 9.92 -1.40 -1.79
C PHE A 10 10.51 -0.67 -0.57
N LEU A 11 10.08 0.58 -0.30
CA LEU A 11 10.55 1.31 0.88
C LEU A 11 10.14 0.60 2.17
N ILE A 12 8.90 0.12 2.28
CA ILE A 12 8.43 -0.63 3.46
C ILE A 12 9.24 -1.92 3.63
N LYS A 13 9.47 -2.69 2.56
CA LYS A 13 10.31 -3.89 2.60
C LYS A 13 11.71 -3.57 3.14
N GLN A 14 12.36 -2.55 2.58
CA GLN A 14 13.71 -2.15 3.01
C GLN A 14 13.76 -1.70 4.48
N ILE A 15 12.78 -0.92 4.94
CA ILE A 15 12.71 -0.47 6.34
C ILE A 15 12.59 -1.68 7.28
N LEU A 16 11.69 -2.61 6.97
CA LEU A 16 11.48 -3.83 7.77
C LEU A 16 12.72 -4.74 7.79
N GLU A 17 13.38 -4.92 6.65
CA GLU A 17 14.60 -5.72 6.56
C GLU A 17 15.78 -5.09 7.31
N ASN A 18 15.89 -3.76 7.27
CA ASN A 18 16.90 -3.02 8.04
C ASN A 18 16.74 -3.18 9.56
N VAL A 19 15.55 -3.51 10.05
CA VAL A 19 15.30 -3.86 11.46
C VAL A 19 15.27 -5.37 11.71
N GLY A 20 15.84 -6.16 10.80
CA GLY A 20 16.07 -7.59 10.95
C GLY A 20 14.86 -8.49 10.67
N LYS A 21 13.80 -7.96 10.05
CA LYS A 21 12.60 -8.72 9.70
C LYS A 21 12.74 -9.40 8.35
N LYS A 22 12.21 -10.61 8.22
CA LYS A 22 12.15 -11.29 6.92
C LYS A 22 10.85 -10.96 6.20
N VAL A 23 10.95 -10.46 4.98
CA VAL A 23 9.80 -9.86 4.27
C VAL A 23 9.61 -10.47 2.88
N GLY A 24 8.36 -10.78 2.56
CA GLY A 24 7.91 -11.07 1.20
C GLY A 24 7.40 -9.80 0.51
N LEU A 25 7.62 -9.70 -0.81
CA LEU A 25 7.09 -8.61 -1.63
C LEU A 25 6.30 -9.19 -2.82
N ILE A 26 5.12 -8.66 -3.09
CA ILE A 26 4.32 -8.99 -4.29
C ILE A 26 4.04 -7.69 -5.04
N GLY A 27 4.41 -7.61 -6.31
CA GLY A 27 4.25 -6.35 -7.04
C GLY A 27 4.51 -6.43 -8.52
N THR A 28 4.49 -5.26 -9.16
CA THR A 28 4.57 -5.12 -10.62
C THR A 28 5.92 -5.57 -11.18
N VAL A 29 7.01 -5.25 -10.49
CA VAL A 29 8.37 -5.51 -10.97
C VAL A 29 8.74 -6.98 -10.77
N GLN A 30 8.47 -7.51 -9.58
CA GLN A 30 8.85 -8.86 -9.19
C GLN A 30 8.11 -9.27 -7.92
N ASN A 31 8.03 -10.58 -7.72
CA ASN A 31 7.69 -11.18 -6.43
C ASN A 31 9.01 -11.55 -5.73
N MET A 32 9.09 -11.33 -4.42
CA MET A 32 10.29 -11.62 -3.63
C MET A 32 9.92 -12.39 -2.36
N ILE A 33 10.75 -13.35 -1.98
CA ILE A 33 10.66 -14.07 -0.72
C ILE A 33 12.04 -14.01 -0.05
N GLY A 34 12.20 -13.07 0.88
CA GLY A 34 13.53 -12.62 1.31
C GLY A 34 14.33 -12.10 0.11
N ASP A 35 15.48 -12.71 -0.16
CA ASP A 35 16.37 -12.35 -1.28
C ASP A 35 16.04 -13.07 -2.60
N LYS A 36 15.15 -14.07 -2.57
CA LYS A 36 14.80 -14.84 -3.77
C LYS A 36 13.79 -14.08 -4.62
N ILE A 37 14.09 -13.95 -5.91
CA ILE A 37 13.25 -13.27 -6.90
C ILE A 37 12.46 -14.30 -7.70
N TYR A 38 11.17 -14.01 -7.89
CA TYR A 38 10.22 -14.79 -8.68
C TYR A 38 9.58 -13.89 -9.74
N PRO A 39 9.39 -14.39 -10.97
CA PRO A 39 8.76 -13.61 -12.04
C PRO A 39 7.35 -13.15 -11.67
N ALA A 40 7.06 -11.86 -11.90
CA ALA A 40 5.72 -11.30 -11.78
C ALA A 40 5.01 -11.30 -13.14
N LYS A 41 3.81 -11.89 -13.21
CA LYS A 41 2.94 -11.83 -14.41
C LYS A 41 1.95 -10.67 -14.34
N PHE A 42 1.56 -10.27 -13.13
CA PHE A 42 0.60 -9.22 -12.85
C PHE A 42 1.07 -8.45 -11.60
N THR A 43 0.70 -7.17 -11.49
CA THR A 43 0.90 -6.39 -10.25
C THR A 43 0.34 -7.09 -9.01
N THR A 44 -0.82 -7.72 -9.16
CA THR A 44 -1.45 -8.55 -8.15
C THR A 44 -1.82 -9.89 -8.80
N PRO A 45 -1.17 -11.00 -8.43
CA PRO A 45 -1.42 -12.33 -9.01
C PRO A 45 -2.87 -12.79 -8.82
N ASP A 46 -3.26 -13.85 -9.55
CA ASP A 46 -4.54 -14.53 -9.33
C ASP A 46 -4.59 -15.22 -7.95
N PRO A 47 -5.78 -15.59 -7.42
CA PRO A 47 -5.89 -16.17 -6.08
C PRO A 47 -5.02 -17.40 -5.84
N TYR A 48 -4.86 -18.28 -6.84
CA TYR A 48 -4.08 -19.51 -6.67
C TYR A 48 -2.59 -19.18 -6.53
N GLU A 49 -2.06 -18.33 -7.40
CA GLU A 49 -0.66 -17.92 -7.32
C GLU A 49 -0.38 -17.08 -6.06
N LEU A 50 -1.32 -16.22 -5.64
CA LEU A 50 -1.23 -15.48 -4.37
C LEU A 50 -1.08 -16.43 -3.18
N GLN A 51 -1.99 -17.41 -3.04
CA GLN A 51 -1.94 -18.37 -1.94
C GLN A 51 -0.67 -19.23 -1.96
N LYS A 52 -0.21 -19.62 -3.15
CA LYS A 52 1.06 -20.33 -3.31
C LYS A 52 2.25 -19.48 -2.86
N LEU A 53 2.31 -18.21 -3.25
CA LEU A 53 3.37 -17.29 -2.81
C LEU A 53 3.33 -17.10 -1.29
N PHE A 54 2.15 -16.95 -0.69
CA PHE A 54 2.01 -16.85 0.76
C PHE A 54 2.49 -18.12 1.47
N ALA A 55 2.14 -19.31 0.98
CA ALA A 55 2.65 -20.56 1.55
C ALA A 55 4.18 -20.62 1.50
N MET A 56 4.79 -20.24 0.37
CA MET A 56 6.24 -20.18 0.23
C MET A 56 6.89 -19.13 1.15
N MET A 57 6.21 -18.00 1.40
CA MET A 57 6.67 -16.99 2.36
C MET A 57 6.64 -17.52 3.80
N VAL A 58 5.57 -18.23 4.18
CA VAL A 58 5.46 -18.89 5.48
C VAL A 58 6.55 -19.94 5.65
N ASP A 59 6.76 -20.81 4.67
CA ASP A 59 7.81 -21.84 4.69
C ASP A 59 9.22 -21.23 4.79
N ALA A 60 9.41 -20.06 4.18
CA ALA A 60 10.66 -19.32 4.27
C ALA A 60 10.82 -18.58 5.61
N GLY A 61 9.80 -18.52 6.47
CA GLY A 61 9.83 -17.77 7.73
C GLY A 61 9.74 -16.26 7.55
N CYS A 62 9.07 -15.77 6.50
CA CYS A 62 8.74 -14.35 6.38
C CYS A 62 7.75 -13.95 7.49
N GLU A 63 8.03 -12.85 8.18
CA GLU A 63 7.16 -12.27 9.21
C GLU A 63 6.14 -11.29 8.60
N TYR A 64 6.47 -10.70 7.45
CA TYR A 64 5.63 -9.72 6.77
C TYR A 64 5.52 -10.02 5.27
N CYS A 65 4.35 -9.71 4.70
CA CYS A 65 4.17 -9.58 3.26
C CYS A 65 3.74 -8.16 2.93
N VAL A 66 4.49 -7.49 2.05
CA VAL A 66 4.16 -6.17 1.53
C VAL A 66 3.73 -6.33 0.08
N MET A 67 2.50 -5.95 -0.26
CA MET A 67 1.98 -6.20 -1.61
C MET A 67 1.34 -4.99 -2.27
N GLU A 68 1.53 -4.89 -3.59
CA GLU A 68 0.75 -4.00 -4.43
C GLU A 68 -0.62 -4.61 -4.72
N VAL A 69 -1.68 -3.86 -4.45
CA VAL A 69 -3.06 -4.27 -4.76
C VAL A 69 -3.63 -3.35 -5.84
N SER A 70 -3.82 -3.87 -7.05
CA SER A 70 -4.40 -3.09 -8.16
C SER A 70 -5.94 -3.03 -8.06
N SER A 71 -6.53 -1.96 -8.60
CA SER A 71 -7.99 -1.83 -8.67
C SER A 71 -8.64 -2.94 -9.51
N GLN A 72 -7.96 -3.39 -10.57
CA GLN A 72 -8.40 -4.51 -11.38
C GLN A 72 -8.45 -5.80 -10.56
N ALA A 73 -7.45 -6.05 -9.72
CA ALA A 73 -7.40 -7.24 -8.87
C ALA A 73 -8.51 -7.25 -7.82
N LEU A 74 -8.81 -6.09 -7.23
CA LEU A 74 -9.94 -5.91 -6.30
C LEU A 74 -11.27 -6.14 -7.02
N ALA A 75 -11.49 -5.51 -8.17
CA ALA A 75 -12.70 -5.69 -8.97
C ALA A 75 -12.91 -7.13 -9.47
N GLN A 76 -11.83 -7.89 -9.65
CA GLN A 76 -11.87 -9.31 -10.06
C GLN A 76 -11.96 -10.27 -8.87
N GLY A 77 -11.94 -9.78 -7.64
CA GLY A 77 -11.94 -10.61 -6.44
C GLY A 77 -10.68 -11.44 -6.25
N ARG A 78 -9.54 -11.02 -6.82
CA ARG A 78 -8.26 -11.78 -6.71
C ARG A 78 -7.77 -11.90 -5.27
N VAL A 79 -8.12 -10.93 -4.44
CA VAL A 79 -7.72 -10.84 -3.03
C VAL A 79 -8.87 -11.20 -2.07
N ASN A 80 -9.95 -11.81 -2.58
CA ASN A 80 -11.07 -12.21 -1.73
C ASN A 80 -10.62 -13.24 -0.68
N GLY A 81 -11.10 -13.06 0.55
CA GLY A 81 -10.73 -13.90 1.69
C GLY A 81 -9.39 -13.55 2.33
N LEU A 82 -8.69 -12.53 1.85
CA LEU A 82 -7.52 -11.98 2.53
C LEU A 82 -7.96 -10.95 3.57
N ARG A 83 -7.38 -11.05 4.77
CA ARG A 83 -7.42 -10.00 5.79
C ARG A 83 -6.09 -9.24 5.75
N PHE A 84 -6.15 -7.92 5.63
CA PHE A 84 -4.97 -7.07 5.60
C PHE A 84 -4.73 -6.48 6.99
N ALA A 85 -3.54 -6.71 7.56
CA ALA A 85 -3.18 -6.03 8.81
C ALA A 85 -3.12 -4.49 8.63
N LEU A 86 -2.81 -4.02 7.42
CA LEU A 86 -2.73 -2.60 7.08
C LEU A 86 -3.03 -2.38 5.59
N ALA A 87 -3.82 -1.35 5.29
CA ALA A 87 -4.05 -0.83 3.94
C ALA A 87 -3.52 0.61 3.81
N ALA A 88 -2.82 0.92 2.71
CA ALA A 88 -2.25 2.24 2.45
C ALA A 88 -2.80 2.86 1.17
N PHE A 89 -3.33 4.08 1.28
CA PHE A 89 -3.79 4.90 0.15
C PHE A 89 -2.76 5.96 -0.20
N THR A 90 -2.37 6.00 -1.48
CA THR A 90 -1.36 6.92 -1.99
C THR A 90 -1.95 8.17 -2.64
N ASN A 91 -2.71 7.98 -3.71
CA ASN A 91 -3.42 9.01 -4.44
C ASN A 91 -4.46 8.37 -5.37
N LEU A 92 -5.38 9.17 -5.89
CA LEU A 92 -6.30 8.77 -6.94
C LEU A 92 -6.39 9.83 -8.04
N THR A 93 -5.77 9.53 -9.17
CA THR A 93 -5.88 10.31 -10.43
C THR A 93 -6.54 9.47 -11.52
N GLN A 94 -7.03 10.11 -12.58
CA GLN A 94 -7.67 9.44 -13.71
C GLN A 94 -6.74 8.42 -14.37
N ASP A 95 -7.18 7.16 -14.33
CA ASP A 95 -6.50 6.00 -14.89
C ASP A 95 -7.52 4.85 -15.01
N HIS A 96 -7.23 3.85 -15.86
CA HIS A 96 -8.00 2.61 -15.98
C HIS A 96 -9.52 2.73 -16.22
N LEU A 97 -10.00 3.85 -16.78
CA LEU A 97 -11.43 4.04 -17.08
C LEU A 97 -11.92 3.17 -18.24
N ASP A 98 -11.02 2.71 -19.11
CA ASP A 98 -11.29 1.66 -20.10
C ASP A 98 -11.79 0.37 -19.45
N TYR A 99 -11.26 0.03 -18.27
CA TYR A 99 -11.68 -1.12 -17.48
C TYR A 99 -12.88 -0.81 -16.58
N HIS A 100 -12.78 0.25 -15.78
CA HIS A 100 -13.77 0.56 -14.72
C HIS A 100 -15.04 1.25 -15.25
N LYS A 101 -15.01 1.79 -16.47
CA LYS A 101 -16.09 2.51 -17.17
C LYS A 101 -16.45 3.86 -16.54
N THR A 102 -16.51 3.95 -15.22
CA THR A 102 -16.84 5.18 -14.48
C THR A 102 -15.81 5.46 -13.39
N TRP A 103 -15.70 6.74 -13.02
CA TRP A 103 -14.87 7.18 -11.90
C TRP A 103 -15.27 6.53 -10.58
N GLU A 104 -16.58 6.48 -10.33
CA GLU A 104 -17.17 5.88 -9.13
C GLU A 104 -16.80 4.40 -9.00
N ASN A 105 -16.88 3.62 -10.07
CA ASN A 105 -16.45 2.22 -10.06
C ASN A 105 -14.95 2.09 -9.75
N TYR A 106 -14.13 2.97 -10.33
CA TYR A 106 -12.69 2.97 -10.08
C TYR A 106 -12.37 3.28 -8.61
N PHE A 107 -13.01 4.29 -8.03
CA PHE A 107 -12.89 4.63 -6.61
C PHE A 107 -13.37 3.48 -5.72
N ASN A 108 -14.59 2.99 -5.93
CA ASN A 108 -15.20 1.90 -5.16
C ASN A 108 -14.36 0.62 -5.23
N SER A 109 -13.76 0.31 -6.38
CA SER A 109 -12.89 -0.86 -6.50
C SER A 109 -11.67 -0.78 -5.57
N LYS A 110 -11.11 0.41 -5.32
CA LYS A 110 -9.98 0.58 -4.39
C LYS A 110 -10.43 0.53 -2.94
N ARG A 111 -11.66 0.99 -2.65
CA ARG A 111 -12.26 0.96 -1.31
C ARG A 111 -12.39 -0.46 -0.75
N ILE A 112 -12.59 -1.46 -1.60
CA ILE A 112 -12.61 -2.90 -1.22
C ILE A 112 -11.38 -3.29 -0.39
N LEU A 113 -10.20 -2.71 -0.66
CA LEU A 113 -8.99 -2.99 0.13
C LEU A 113 -9.15 -2.56 1.60
N PHE A 114 -9.78 -1.41 1.82
CA PHE A 114 -9.97 -0.81 3.14
C PHE A 114 -11.08 -1.51 3.93
N GLU A 115 -12.10 -2.04 3.25
CA GLU A 115 -13.14 -2.88 3.88
C GLU A 115 -12.60 -4.18 4.50
N ASN A 116 -11.39 -4.59 4.09
CA ASN A 116 -10.76 -5.85 4.54
C ASN A 116 -9.47 -5.59 5.34
N ALA A 117 -9.30 -4.39 5.89
CA ALA A 117 -8.08 -3.98 6.59
C ALA A 117 -8.33 -3.59 8.06
N ASP A 118 -7.41 -3.99 8.94
CA ASP A 118 -7.47 -3.65 10.37
C ASP A 118 -7.02 -2.19 10.64
N ILE A 119 -5.98 -1.75 9.92
CA ILE A 119 -5.38 -0.41 10.04
C ILE A 119 -5.42 0.30 8.69
N ALA A 120 -5.82 1.58 8.70
CA ALA A 120 -5.79 2.44 7.52
C ALA A 120 -4.65 3.47 7.59
N VAL A 121 -3.89 3.57 6.51
CA VAL A 121 -2.93 4.67 6.25
C VAL A 121 -3.39 5.43 5.02
N THR A 122 -3.59 6.74 5.13
CA THR A 122 -4.18 7.53 4.05
C THR A 122 -3.50 8.88 3.86
N ASN A 123 -3.43 9.32 2.60
CA ASN A 123 -2.86 10.60 2.20
C ASN A 123 -3.89 11.73 2.35
N ALA A 124 -3.68 12.64 3.29
CA ALA A 124 -4.54 13.79 3.52
C ALA A 124 -4.36 14.92 2.48
N ASP A 125 -3.34 14.86 1.63
CA ASP A 125 -3.19 15.80 0.50
C ASP A 125 -4.10 15.46 -0.68
N ASP A 126 -4.69 14.27 -0.71
CA ASP A 126 -5.57 13.81 -1.78
C ASP A 126 -7.03 13.90 -1.33
N GLU A 127 -7.89 14.51 -2.15
CA GLU A 127 -9.31 14.72 -1.81
C GLU A 127 -10.11 13.41 -1.62
N HIS A 128 -9.58 12.29 -2.09
CA HIS A 128 -10.15 10.97 -1.92
C HIS A 128 -9.58 10.22 -0.71
N GLY A 129 -8.54 10.76 -0.06
CA GLY A 129 -7.85 10.13 1.06
C GLY A 129 -8.76 9.87 2.25
N MET A 130 -9.57 10.85 2.67
CA MET A 130 -10.53 10.64 3.76
C MET A 130 -11.79 9.91 3.29
N LYS A 131 -12.22 10.13 2.04
CA LYS A 131 -13.41 9.49 1.47
C LYS A 131 -13.25 7.96 1.36
N ILE A 132 -12.04 7.46 1.12
CA ILE A 132 -11.83 6.01 0.95
C ILE A 132 -12.02 5.21 2.25
N ILE A 133 -11.94 5.88 3.39
CA ILE A 133 -12.09 5.29 4.73
C ILE A 133 -13.37 5.74 5.44
N GLU A 134 -14.15 6.64 4.83
CA GLU A 134 -15.42 7.14 5.37
C GLU A 134 -16.40 5.99 5.63
N ASP A 135 -17.11 5.99 6.76
CA ASP A 135 -18.05 4.93 7.15
C ASP A 135 -17.46 3.50 7.25
N LEU A 136 -16.14 3.38 7.46
CA LEU A 136 -15.47 2.10 7.74
C LEU A 136 -14.86 2.10 9.14
N ASP A 137 -14.92 0.95 9.81
CA ASP A 137 -14.34 0.75 11.14
C ASP A 137 -12.89 0.25 11.04
N PHE A 138 -11.98 0.88 11.78
CA PHE A 138 -10.57 0.48 11.87
C PHE A 138 -10.10 0.47 13.32
N ASP A 139 -9.14 -0.40 13.62
CA ASP A 139 -8.42 -0.39 14.90
C ASP A 139 -7.60 0.90 15.05
N LYS A 140 -7.09 1.42 13.92
CA LYS A 140 -6.32 2.67 13.87
C LYS A 140 -6.38 3.30 12.48
N ILE A 141 -6.53 4.63 12.45
CA ILE A 141 -6.39 5.47 11.26
C ILE A 141 -5.14 6.32 11.41
N VAL A 142 -4.30 6.35 10.38
CA VAL A 142 -3.10 7.19 10.31
C VAL A 142 -3.16 8.00 9.02
N THR A 143 -3.13 9.33 9.14
CA THR A 143 -3.03 10.22 7.98
C THR A 143 -1.60 10.71 7.79
N TYR A 144 -1.20 10.92 6.54
CA TYR A 144 0.05 11.59 6.21
C TYR A 144 -0.16 12.72 5.21
N ALA A 145 0.68 13.75 5.25
CA ALA A 145 0.60 14.90 4.36
C ALA A 145 1.96 15.58 4.12
N VAL A 146 2.02 16.32 3.03
CA VAL A 146 3.09 17.28 2.68
C VAL A 146 2.51 18.68 2.54
N ASN A 147 1.33 18.82 1.95
CA ASN A 147 0.73 20.12 1.60
C ASN A 147 -0.19 20.68 2.69
N THR A 148 -0.74 19.82 3.55
CA THR A 148 -1.53 20.21 4.73
C THR A 148 -0.80 19.92 6.04
N ASN A 149 -1.13 20.69 7.08
CA ASN A 149 -0.68 20.44 8.45
C ASN A 149 -1.67 19.57 9.25
N ASP A 150 -2.80 19.21 8.66
CA ASP A 150 -3.88 18.45 9.28
C ASP A 150 -3.76 16.96 8.96
N ALA A 151 -2.73 16.32 9.54
CA ALA A 151 -2.49 14.89 9.41
C ALA A 151 -1.73 14.34 10.62
N SER A 152 -1.80 13.02 10.87
CA SER A 152 -1.04 12.36 11.94
C SER A 152 0.47 12.51 11.75
N TYR A 153 0.93 12.53 10.49
CA TYR A 153 2.32 12.79 10.12
C TYR A 153 2.41 13.81 8.98
N VAL A 154 3.25 14.83 9.15
CA VAL A 154 3.45 15.90 8.17
C VAL A 154 4.93 16.03 7.84
N ALA A 155 5.26 16.11 6.55
CA ALA A 155 6.61 16.49 6.11
C ALA A 155 6.69 18.02 5.96
N LYS A 156 7.56 18.67 6.77
CA LYS A 156 7.82 20.11 6.72
C LYS A 156 9.21 20.41 6.19
N ASN A 157 9.42 21.66 5.76
CA ASN A 157 10.73 22.17 5.31
C ASN A 157 11.38 21.27 4.25
N VAL A 158 10.56 20.78 3.30
CA VAL A 158 11.01 19.84 2.27
C VAL A 158 12.05 20.50 1.36
N SER A 159 13.24 19.90 1.31
CA SER A 159 14.37 20.32 0.50
C SER A 159 14.75 19.22 -0.48
N PHE A 160 14.67 19.54 -1.77
CA PHE A 160 15.09 18.63 -2.83
C PHE A 160 16.57 18.83 -3.14
N LYS A 161 17.35 17.75 -3.05
CA LYS A 161 18.77 17.71 -3.38
C LYS A 161 18.99 16.75 -4.55
N PRO A 162 20.09 16.89 -5.31
CA PRO A 162 20.43 15.92 -6.37
C PRO A 162 20.58 14.48 -5.86
N SER A 163 20.94 14.31 -4.59
CA SER A 163 21.15 13.00 -3.95
C SER A 163 19.94 12.46 -3.19
N GLY A 164 18.84 13.23 -3.08
CA GLY A 164 17.68 12.80 -2.30
C GLY A 164 16.79 13.94 -1.82
N VAL A 165 15.90 13.64 -0.87
CA VAL A 165 14.98 14.60 -0.26
C VAL A 165 15.23 14.62 1.24
N GLU A 166 15.33 15.83 1.80
CA GLU A 166 15.38 16.05 3.25
C GLU A 166 14.13 16.81 3.68
N TYR A 167 13.57 16.43 4.82
CA TYR A 167 12.40 17.08 5.40
C TYR A 167 12.35 16.79 6.90
N GLU A 168 11.64 17.64 7.63
CA GLU A 168 11.27 17.40 9.02
C GLU A 168 9.99 16.57 9.05
N LEU A 169 10.04 15.38 9.64
CA LEU A 169 8.85 14.61 9.95
C LEU A 169 8.26 15.15 11.25
N VAL A 170 7.02 15.60 11.22
CA VAL A 170 6.26 16.09 12.38
C VAL A 170 5.08 15.15 12.63
N GLY A 171 4.89 14.73 13.87
CA GLY A 171 3.74 13.94 14.30
C GLY A 171 3.71 13.81 15.82
N ASP A 172 2.59 13.38 16.37
CA ASP A 172 2.40 13.30 17.83
C ASP A 172 3.35 12.29 18.51
N SER A 173 3.83 11.30 17.75
CA SER A 173 4.84 10.33 18.19
C SER A 173 5.69 9.87 16.99
N ILE A 174 7.01 10.02 17.04
CA ILE A 174 7.93 9.52 16.00
C ILE A 174 8.74 8.39 16.62
N GLY A 175 8.21 7.16 16.57
CA GLY A 175 8.76 6.04 17.32
C GLY A 175 8.45 6.14 18.82
N ARG A 176 8.79 5.08 19.57
CA ARG A 176 8.42 4.88 20.99
C ARG A 176 8.61 6.12 21.86
#